data_AF-A0A7W0QF03-F1
#
_entry.id   AF-A0A7W0QF03-F1
#
_cell.length_a   1.000
_cell.length_b   1.000
_cell.length_c   1.000
_cell.angle_alpha   90.00
_cell.angle_beta   90.00
_cell.angle_gamma   90.00
#
_symmetry.space_group_name_H-M   'P 1'
#
loop_
_entity.id
_entity.type
_entity.pdbx_description
1 polymer ?
#
loop_
_entity_poly.entity_id
_entity_poly.type
_entity_poly.pdbx_seq_one_letter_code
_entity_poly.pdbx_strand_id
1 'polypeptide(L)'
;MRAAVLAVVMFGAAGCTGDLDPPWQLAHARIVAVRATPPAIESGARADVDALVSDVEGVTSEQPPELATVISPTSLASALTTEGGRWIVTAPDEPALAAARIELGLPPGVPVPLRVGVAYGGQTLAALKTVWLGMTAENPTLSEITIDGAPLDAISEIVVPKLVDVRFSIAAFEDDDINWLTSVGDMHDFDLPQSYLRVEADADPLVGSFAVVRRDIAGGVVWRVWPIRVE
;
A
#
# COMPACT_ATOMS: atom_id res chain seq x y z
N MET A 1 -66.64 15.36 12.08
CA MET A 1 -65.24 15.61 11.67
C MET A 1 -64.33 14.85 12.64
N ARG A 2 -63.67 13.78 12.19
CA ARG A 2 -62.71 13.02 13.00
C ARG A 2 -61.30 13.45 12.56
N ALA A 3 -60.53 14.00 13.49
CA ALA A 3 -59.16 14.45 13.26
C ALA A 3 -58.23 13.22 13.22
N ALA A 4 -57.45 13.08 12.14
CA ALA A 4 -56.40 12.09 12.02
C ALA A 4 -55.10 12.67 12.58
N VAL A 5 -54.56 12.04 13.63
CA VAL A 5 -53.24 12.35 14.19
C VAL A 5 -52.19 11.68 13.29
N LEU A 6 -51.40 12.50 12.60
CA LEU A 6 -50.28 12.07 11.79
C LEU A 6 -49.09 11.78 12.72
N ALA A 7 -48.76 10.52 12.95
CA ALA A 7 -47.56 10.12 13.68
C ALA A 7 -46.35 10.23 12.75
N VAL A 8 -45.51 11.23 12.97
CA VAL A 8 -44.20 11.35 12.31
C VAL A 8 -43.27 10.31 12.95
N VAL A 9 -43.02 9.22 12.22
CA VAL A 9 -41.97 8.25 12.58
C VAL A 9 -40.62 8.89 12.25
N MET A 10 -39.93 9.39 13.26
CA MET A 10 -38.51 9.72 13.16
C MET A 10 -37.73 8.40 13.02
N PHE A 11 -37.27 8.11 11.81
CA PHE A 11 -36.19 7.15 11.60
C PHE A 11 -34.91 7.78 12.16
N GLY A 12 -34.51 7.35 13.35
CA GLY A 12 -33.19 7.62 13.87
C GLY A 12 -32.17 7.00 12.94
N ALA A 13 -31.41 7.83 12.23
CA ALA A 13 -30.18 7.41 11.59
C ALA A 13 -29.23 6.97 12.71
N ALA A 14 -29.14 5.66 12.95
CA ALA A 14 -28.00 5.09 13.64
C ALA A 14 -26.79 5.35 12.72
N GLY A 15 -26.09 6.46 12.95
CA GLY A 15 -24.79 6.68 12.36
C GLY A 15 -23.90 5.52 12.81
N CYS A 16 -23.34 4.79 11.86
CA CYS A 16 -22.23 3.88 12.13
C CYS A 16 -21.05 4.72 12.62
N THR A 17 -20.99 5.02 13.92
CA THR A 17 -19.79 5.53 14.60
C THR A 17 -18.88 4.37 14.96
N GLY A 18 -18.69 3.43 14.02
CA GLY A 18 -17.61 2.45 14.17
C GLY A 18 -16.32 3.23 13.96
N ASP A 19 -15.43 3.19 14.95
CA ASP A 19 -14.05 3.64 14.77
C ASP A 19 -13.54 3.01 13.48
N LEU A 20 -13.27 3.85 12.49
CA LEU A 20 -12.53 3.42 11.32
C LEU A 20 -11.09 3.26 11.77
N ASP A 21 -10.53 2.07 11.58
CA ASP A 21 -9.13 1.82 11.93
C ASP A 21 -8.24 2.89 11.27
N PRO A 22 -7.35 3.54 12.05
CA PRO A 22 -6.48 4.56 11.50
C PRO A 22 -5.65 4.03 10.32
N PRO A 23 -5.33 4.89 9.33
CA PRO A 23 -4.59 4.47 8.14
C PRO A 23 -3.20 3.91 8.42
N TRP A 24 -2.59 4.22 9.58
CA TRP A 24 -1.30 3.69 10.04
C TRP A 24 -1.40 2.37 10.82
N GLN A 25 -2.58 1.99 11.29
CA GLN A 25 -2.76 0.80 12.12
C GLN A 25 -2.56 -0.46 11.27
N LEU A 26 -1.79 -1.42 11.80
CA LEU A 26 -1.55 -2.72 11.17
C LEU A 26 -2.41 -3.83 11.74
N ALA A 27 -2.92 -3.68 12.98
CA ALA A 27 -3.70 -4.71 13.70
C ALA A 27 -5.12 -4.92 13.13
N HIS A 28 -5.23 -5.00 11.81
CA HIS A 28 -6.43 -5.32 11.05
C HIS A 28 -6.06 -5.84 9.67
N ALA A 29 -6.94 -6.66 9.09
CA ALA A 29 -6.71 -7.23 7.77
C ALA A 29 -6.75 -6.16 6.68
N ARG A 30 -5.62 -5.95 5.97
CA ARG A 30 -5.54 -4.97 4.88
C ARG A 30 -4.41 -5.26 3.90
N ILE A 31 -4.53 -4.65 2.73
CA ILE A 31 -3.40 -4.47 1.80
C ILE A 31 -2.67 -3.20 2.24
N VAL A 32 -1.39 -3.34 2.60
CA VAL A 32 -0.55 -2.22 3.00
C VAL A 32 0.01 -1.52 1.77
N ALA A 33 0.56 -2.30 0.82
CA ALA A 33 1.09 -1.77 -0.43
C ALA A 33 1.13 -2.85 -1.53
N VAL A 34 0.95 -2.44 -2.79
CA VAL A 34 1.11 -3.32 -3.96
C VAL A 34 2.28 -2.82 -4.79
N ARG A 35 3.20 -3.71 -5.14
CA ARG A 35 4.39 -3.41 -5.91
C ARG A 35 4.40 -4.20 -7.21
N ALA A 36 4.95 -3.55 -8.22
CA ALA A 36 5.35 -4.18 -9.46
C ALA A 36 6.88 -4.00 -9.54
N THR A 37 7.60 -5.07 -9.85
CA THR A 37 9.07 -5.05 -9.89
C THR A 37 9.56 -5.45 -11.28
N PRO A 38 10.02 -4.48 -12.10
CA PRO A 38 10.02 -3.04 -11.89
C PRO A 38 8.63 -2.37 -12.07
N PRO A 39 8.43 -1.11 -11.63
CA PRO A 39 7.14 -0.41 -11.74
C PRO A 39 6.83 0.10 -13.15
N ALA A 40 7.86 0.25 -13.98
CA ALA A 40 7.71 0.59 -15.39
C ALA A 40 8.63 -0.26 -16.26
N ILE A 41 8.10 -0.74 -17.37
CA ILE A 41 8.75 -1.69 -18.28
C ILE A 41 8.67 -1.24 -19.74
N GLU A 42 9.79 -1.38 -20.45
CA GLU A 42 9.85 -1.26 -21.90
C GLU A 42 9.19 -2.46 -22.60
N SER A 43 8.89 -2.32 -23.89
CA SER A 43 8.31 -3.39 -24.73
C SER A 43 9.08 -4.71 -24.58
N GLY A 44 8.36 -5.79 -24.30
CA GLY A 44 8.90 -7.15 -24.11
C GLY A 44 9.52 -7.42 -22.73
N ALA A 45 9.74 -6.40 -21.90
CA ALA A 45 10.18 -6.57 -20.53
C ALA A 45 9.03 -7.06 -19.63
N ARG A 46 9.39 -7.55 -18.44
CA ARG A 46 8.49 -8.21 -17.50
C ARG A 46 8.56 -7.54 -16.13
N ALA A 47 7.43 -7.51 -15.43
CA ALA A 47 7.32 -7.06 -14.05
C ALA A 47 6.52 -8.06 -13.19
N ASP A 48 7.05 -8.40 -12.03
CA ASP A 48 6.39 -9.29 -11.05
C ASP A 48 5.49 -8.44 -10.13
N VAL A 49 4.27 -8.91 -9.82
CA VAL A 49 3.33 -8.22 -8.94
C VAL A 49 3.21 -8.94 -7.60
N ASP A 50 3.45 -8.20 -6.51
CA ASP A 50 3.33 -8.66 -5.13
C ASP A 50 2.73 -7.58 -4.23
N ALA A 51 2.44 -7.93 -2.97
CA ALA A 51 2.01 -6.97 -1.97
C ALA A 51 2.54 -7.28 -0.58
N LEU A 52 2.65 -6.22 0.21
CA LEU A 52 2.67 -6.30 1.67
C LEU A 52 1.21 -6.28 2.16
N VAL A 53 0.83 -7.29 2.92
CA VAL A 53 -0.47 -7.36 3.61
C VAL A 53 -0.25 -7.45 5.12
N SER A 54 -1.26 -7.05 5.89
CA SER A 54 -1.37 -7.41 7.32
C SER A 54 -2.63 -8.20 7.58
N ASP A 55 -2.59 -9.04 8.61
CA ASP A 55 -3.76 -9.74 9.15
C ASP A 55 -4.36 -8.99 10.36
N VAL A 56 -5.40 -9.58 10.96
CA VAL A 56 -6.10 -9.00 12.12
C VAL A 56 -5.26 -8.93 13.39
N GLU A 57 -4.13 -9.63 13.45
CA GLU A 57 -3.20 -9.57 14.58
C GLU A 57 -2.05 -8.57 14.32
N GLY A 58 -2.03 -7.95 13.14
CA GLY A 58 -0.98 -7.03 12.73
C GLY A 58 0.32 -7.72 12.31
N VAL A 59 0.27 -9.02 12.05
CA VAL A 59 1.37 -9.74 11.41
C VAL A 59 1.37 -9.35 9.94
N THR A 60 2.54 -8.96 9.44
CA THR A 60 2.72 -8.60 8.03
C THR A 60 3.40 -9.70 7.25
N SER A 61 3.03 -9.84 5.98
CA SER A 61 3.65 -10.81 5.07
C SER A 61 3.68 -10.27 3.65
N GLU A 62 4.75 -10.61 2.93
CA GLU A 62 4.83 -10.41 1.48
C GLU A 62 4.22 -11.61 0.77
N GLN A 63 3.28 -11.38 -0.14
CA GLN A 63 2.61 -12.45 -0.87
C GLN A 63 2.21 -12.02 -2.29
N PRO A 64 2.17 -12.96 -3.26
CA PRO A 64 1.57 -12.72 -4.56
C PRO A 64 0.05 -12.55 -4.44
N PRO A 65 -0.60 -11.81 -5.37
CA PRO A 65 -2.06 -11.77 -5.43
C PRO A 65 -2.70 -13.15 -5.54
N GLU A 66 -3.83 -13.36 -4.86
CA GLU A 66 -4.67 -14.55 -5.07
C GLU A 66 -5.34 -14.49 -6.45
N LEU A 67 -5.70 -13.27 -6.86
CA LEU A 67 -6.30 -12.95 -8.15
C LEU A 67 -5.72 -11.62 -8.63
N ALA A 68 -5.41 -11.55 -9.92
CA ALA A 68 -5.13 -10.29 -10.60
C ALA A 68 -5.85 -10.22 -11.95
N THR A 69 -6.27 -9.02 -12.34
CA THR A 69 -6.96 -8.78 -13.60
C THR A 69 -6.59 -7.42 -14.18
N VAL A 70 -6.52 -7.31 -15.50
CA VAL A 70 -6.35 -6.02 -16.17
C VAL A 70 -7.68 -5.28 -16.17
N ILE A 71 -7.70 -4.11 -15.55
CA ILE A 71 -8.85 -3.22 -15.48
C ILE A 71 -8.86 -2.25 -16.66
N SER A 72 -7.69 -1.75 -17.06
CA SER A 72 -7.55 -0.81 -18.17
C SER A 72 -6.09 -0.70 -18.61
N PRO A 73 -5.79 -0.50 -19.90
CA PRO A 73 -6.71 -0.66 -21.03
C PRO A 73 -7.08 -2.13 -21.25
N THR A 74 -8.33 -2.40 -21.63
CA THR A 74 -8.84 -3.78 -21.70
C THR A 74 -8.28 -4.55 -22.89
N SER A 75 -7.83 -3.84 -23.94
CA SER A 75 -7.10 -4.44 -25.07
C SER A 75 -5.81 -5.14 -24.65
N LEU A 76 -5.26 -4.81 -23.48
CA LEU A 76 -4.03 -5.39 -22.94
C LEU A 76 -4.27 -6.49 -21.90
N ALA A 77 -5.46 -7.11 -21.87
CA ALA A 77 -5.75 -8.19 -20.92
C ALA A 77 -4.74 -9.35 -20.97
N SER A 78 -4.18 -9.65 -22.14
CA SER A 78 -3.17 -10.70 -22.33
C SER A 78 -1.77 -10.34 -21.82
N ALA A 79 -1.53 -9.08 -21.43
CA ALA A 79 -0.26 -8.65 -20.85
C ALA A 79 -0.04 -9.23 -19.45
N LEU A 80 -1.11 -9.63 -18.74
CA LEU A 80 -1.06 -10.21 -17.41
C LEU A 80 -1.20 -11.73 -17.49
N THR A 81 -0.24 -12.45 -16.92
CA THR A 81 -0.22 -13.91 -16.89
C THR A 81 0.19 -14.42 -15.51
N THR A 82 0.01 -15.71 -15.27
CA THR A 82 0.51 -16.39 -14.07
C THR A 82 1.60 -17.38 -14.46
N GLU A 83 2.81 -17.22 -13.92
CA GLU A 83 3.95 -18.12 -14.13
C GLU A 83 4.50 -18.57 -12.77
N GLY A 84 4.54 -19.88 -12.51
CA GLY A 84 5.13 -20.42 -11.27
C GLY A 84 4.48 -19.89 -9.97
N GLY A 85 3.18 -19.60 -9.98
CA GLY A 85 2.45 -19.04 -8.83
C GLY A 85 2.64 -17.53 -8.62
N ARG A 86 3.28 -16.84 -9.56
CA ARG A 86 3.46 -15.38 -9.54
C ARG A 86 2.68 -14.72 -10.66
N TRP A 87 2.18 -13.52 -10.41
CA TRP A 87 1.53 -12.69 -11.43
C TRP A 87 2.57 -11.83 -12.13
N ILE A 88 2.63 -11.97 -13.46
CA ILE A 88 3.64 -11.35 -14.31
C ILE A 88 2.94 -10.44 -15.32
N VAL A 89 3.33 -9.18 -15.35
CA VAL A 89 3.00 -8.26 -16.45
C VAL A 89 4.11 -8.32 -17.48
N THR A 90 3.79 -8.63 -18.73
CA THR A 90 4.70 -8.53 -19.87
C THR A 90 4.26 -7.38 -20.75
N ALA A 91 5.11 -6.37 -20.95
CA ALA A 91 4.81 -5.28 -21.86
C ALA A 91 4.73 -5.83 -23.30
N PRO A 92 3.64 -5.55 -24.04
CA PRO A 92 3.53 -6.00 -25.42
C PRO A 92 4.44 -5.16 -26.33
N ASP A 93 4.42 -5.48 -27.62
CA ASP A 93 5.18 -4.74 -28.62
C ASP A 93 4.65 -3.31 -28.87
N GLU A 94 5.47 -2.48 -29.51
CA GLU A 94 5.12 -1.08 -29.78
C GLU A 94 3.81 -0.91 -30.60
N PRO A 95 3.49 -1.74 -31.61
CA PRO A 95 2.18 -1.71 -32.27
C PRO A 95 1.00 -1.88 -31.30
N ALA A 96 1.08 -2.83 -30.37
CA ALA A 96 0.04 -3.04 -29.36
C ALA A 96 -0.03 -1.86 -28.36
N LEU A 97 1.13 -1.34 -27.94
CA LEU A 97 1.18 -0.13 -27.09
C LEU A 97 0.59 1.08 -27.79
N ALA A 98 0.85 1.27 -29.08
CA ALA A 98 0.26 2.35 -29.87
C ALA A 98 -1.28 2.24 -29.95
N ALA A 99 -1.82 1.03 -30.13
CA ALA A 99 -3.26 0.80 -30.09
C ALA A 99 -3.86 1.11 -28.71
N ALA A 100 -3.17 0.71 -27.63
CA ALA A 100 -3.58 1.03 -26.26
C ALA A 100 -3.55 2.55 -25.97
N ARG A 101 -2.56 3.29 -26.49
CA ARG A 101 -2.55 4.76 -26.42
C ARG A 101 -3.77 5.36 -27.10
N ILE A 102 -4.18 4.84 -28.26
CA ILE A 102 -5.40 5.29 -28.96
C ILE A 102 -6.65 5.01 -28.12
N GLU A 103 -6.78 3.81 -27.53
CA GLU A 103 -7.89 3.46 -26.62
C GLU A 103 -8.02 4.46 -25.47
N LEU A 104 -6.88 4.86 -24.89
CA LEU A 104 -6.83 5.76 -23.73
C LEU A 104 -6.82 7.26 -24.11
N GLY A 105 -6.81 7.60 -25.41
CA GLY A 105 -6.69 8.99 -25.87
C GLY A 105 -5.34 9.65 -25.55
N LEU A 106 -4.28 8.86 -25.41
CA LEU A 106 -2.93 9.33 -25.09
C LEU A 106 -2.17 9.77 -26.35
N PRO A 107 -1.31 10.80 -26.26
CA PRO A 107 -0.41 11.16 -27.34
C PRO A 107 0.58 10.05 -27.70
N PRO A 108 1.09 10.00 -28.95
CA PRO A 108 2.14 9.06 -29.34
C PRO A 108 3.39 9.17 -28.44
N GLY A 109 3.99 8.03 -28.10
CA GLY A 109 5.22 7.96 -27.29
C GLY A 109 5.02 8.13 -25.79
N VAL A 110 3.83 8.49 -25.31
CA VAL A 110 3.54 8.58 -23.86
C VAL A 110 3.41 7.17 -23.26
N PRO A 111 3.98 6.90 -22.07
CA PRO A 111 3.81 5.61 -21.41
C PRO A 111 2.35 5.22 -21.22
N VAL A 112 2.02 3.93 -21.39
CA VAL A 112 0.66 3.41 -21.23
C VAL A 112 0.47 2.96 -19.77
N PRO A 113 -0.50 3.52 -19.01
CA PRO A 113 -0.80 3.05 -17.67
C PRO A 113 -1.63 1.75 -17.74
N LEU A 114 -1.01 0.61 -17.46
CA LEU A 114 -1.73 -0.66 -17.26
C LEU A 114 -2.22 -0.73 -15.80
N ARG A 115 -3.52 -0.55 -15.60
CA ARG A 115 -4.18 -0.69 -14.30
C ARG A 115 -4.54 -2.15 -14.06
N VAL A 116 -3.91 -2.75 -13.06
CA VAL A 116 -4.14 -4.12 -12.59
C VAL A 116 -4.94 -4.07 -11.30
N GLY A 117 -6.09 -4.71 -11.26
CA GLY A 117 -6.83 -4.99 -10.04
C GLY A 117 -6.29 -6.25 -9.40
N VAL A 118 -6.01 -6.21 -8.11
CA VAL A 118 -5.46 -7.33 -7.34
C VAL A 118 -6.34 -7.63 -6.15
N ALA A 119 -6.44 -8.90 -5.76
CA ALA A 119 -7.19 -9.33 -4.59
C ALA A 119 -6.38 -10.26 -3.67
N TYR A 120 -6.65 -10.16 -2.37
CA TYR A 120 -5.98 -10.87 -1.28
C TYR A 120 -6.97 -11.21 -0.16
N GLY A 121 -6.56 -12.08 0.77
CA GLY A 121 -7.33 -12.37 1.99
C GLY A 121 -8.63 -13.11 1.69
N GLY A 122 -8.58 -14.14 0.86
CA GLY A 122 -9.78 -14.82 0.34
C GLY A 122 -10.62 -13.92 -0.55
N GLN A 123 -9.96 -13.03 -1.31
CA GLN A 123 -10.57 -12.04 -2.21
C GLN A 123 -11.47 -10.99 -1.52
N THR A 124 -11.32 -10.80 -0.21
CA THR A 124 -12.07 -9.79 0.55
C THR A 124 -11.41 -8.42 0.51
N LEU A 125 -10.11 -8.38 0.23
CA LEU A 125 -9.33 -7.17 0.08
C LEU A 125 -8.99 -6.97 -1.40
N ALA A 126 -9.17 -5.75 -1.91
CA ALA A 126 -8.86 -5.40 -3.28
C ALA A 126 -8.09 -4.08 -3.37
N ALA A 127 -7.16 -4.01 -4.32
CA ALA A 127 -6.39 -2.80 -4.61
C ALA A 127 -6.17 -2.65 -6.12
N LEU A 128 -5.73 -1.46 -6.52
CA LEU A 128 -5.29 -1.18 -7.88
C LEU A 128 -3.79 -0.89 -7.89
N LYS A 129 -3.09 -1.47 -8.87
CA LYS A 129 -1.70 -1.15 -9.19
C LYS A 129 -1.62 -0.65 -10.62
N THR A 130 -0.92 0.46 -10.83
CA THR A 130 -0.52 0.89 -12.17
C THR A 130 0.88 0.37 -12.47
N VAL A 131 1.06 -0.25 -13.63
CA VAL A 131 2.36 -0.57 -14.23
C VAL A 131 2.48 0.26 -15.50
N TRP A 132 3.55 1.03 -15.62
CA TRP A 132 3.76 1.89 -16.80
C TRP A 132 4.44 1.09 -17.91
N LEU A 133 3.84 1.06 -19.10
CA LEU A 133 4.37 0.32 -20.24
C LEU A 133 4.97 1.28 -21.28
N GLY A 134 6.10 0.88 -21.88
CA GLY A 134 6.81 1.68 -22.89
C GLY A 134 7.81 2.68 -22.30
N MET A 135 8.21 2.51 -21.04
CA MET A 135 9.30 3.24 -20.39
C MET A 135 9.96 2.36 -19.31
N THR A 136 11.16 2.73 -18.87
CA THR A 136 11.85 2.06 -17.76
C THR A 136 11.87 2.92 -16.51
N ALA A 137 11.62 2.32 -15.35
CA ALA A 137 11.82 2.91 -14.03
C ALA A 137 12.11 1.81 -13.02
N GLU A 138 12.82 2.13 -11.94
CA GLU A 138 13.08 1.20 -10.84
C GLU A 138 12.22 1.54 -9.63
N ASN A 139 11.98 0.57 -8.75
CA ASN A 139 11.38 0.88 -7.45
C ASN A 139 12.34 1.77 -6.64
N PRO A 140 11.81 2.68 -5.80
CA PRO A 140 12.66 3.53 -4.98
C PRO A 140 13.42 2.70 -3.95
N THR A 141 14.50 3.25 -3.41
CA THR A 141 15.23 2.64 -2.31
C THR A 141 14.79 3.27 -0.99
N LEU A 142 14.83 2.51 0.10
CA LEU A 142 14.73 3.10 1.43
C LEU A 142 16.14 3.49 1.89
N SER A 143 16.35 4.77 2.19
CA SER A 143 17.65 5.30 2.58
C SER A 143 17.51 6.22 3.79
N GLU A 144 18.56 6.27 4.63
CA GLU A 144 18.63 7.15 5.81
C GLU A 144 17.42 7.02 6.75
N ILE A 145 16.92 5.80 6.93
CA ILE A 145 15.87 5.51 7.91
C ILE A 145 16.49 5.56 9.30
N THR A 146 15.96 6.39 10.20
CA THR A 146 16.47 6.51 11.58
C THR A 146 15.37 6.39 12.64
N ILE A 147 15.77 5.94 13.83
CA ILE A 147 15.01 5.95 15.07
C ILE A 147 15.81 6.75 16.11
N ASP A 148 15.24 7.84 16.64
CA ASP A 148 15.91 8.79 17.52
C ASP A 148 17.31 9.24 17.00
N GLY A 149 17.42 9.38 15.67
CA GLY A 149 18.65 9.76 14.98
C GLY A 149 19.67 8.61 14.76
N ALA A 150 19.41 7.41 15.27
CA ALA A 150 20.22 6.22 15.02
C ALA A 150 19.73 5.46 13.77
N PRO A 151 20.63 4.97 12.88
CA PRO A 151 20.24 4.21 11.70
C PRO A 151 19.49 2.91 12.03
N LEU A 152 18.40 2.66 11.29
CA LEU A 152 17.53 1.46 11.42
C LEU A 152 18.01 0.26 10.59
N ASP A 153 19.02 0.44 9.74
CA ASP A 153 19.54 -0.58 8.84
C ASP A 153 20.26 -1.71 9.57
N ALA A 154 20.89 -1.41 10.71
CA ALA A 154 21.65 -2.35 11.53
C ALA A 154 20.85 -3.09 12.61
N ILE A 155 19.56 -2.75 12.82
CA ILE A 155 18.76 -3.36 13.89
C ILE A 155 17.79 -4.41 13.33
N SER A 156 17.67 -5.53 14.05
CA SER A 156 16.77 -6.64 13.72
C SER A 156 15.38 -6.49 14.33
N GLU A 157 15.21 -5.55 15.26
CA GLU A 157 13.98 -5.33 16.02
C GLU A 157 13.97 -3.90 16.57
N ILE A 158 12.80 -3.29 16.60
CA ILE A 158 12.56 -1.97 17.19
C ILE A 158 12.11 -2.16 18.64
N VAL A 159 12.75 -1.45 19.57
CA VAL A 159 12.38 -1.45 20.99
C VAL A 159 11.95 -0.04 21.35
N VAL A 160 10.71 0.13 21.83
CA VAL A 160 10.16 1.43 22.19
C VAL A 160 9.73 1.47 23.67
N PRO A 161 10.14 2.49 24.44
CA PRO A 161 9.66 2.66 25.80
C PRO A 161 8.22 3.19 25.85
N LYS A 162 7.50 2.84 26.92
CA LYS A 162 6.21 3.49 27.24
C LYS A 162 6.38 4.96 27.61
N LEU A 163 5.36 5.75 27.30
CA LEU A 163 5.19 7.16 27.68
C LEU A 163 6.30 8.10 27.17
N VAL A 164 6.98 7.73 26.09
CA VAL A 164 7.99 8.54 25.40
C VAL A 164 7.65 8.59 23.91
N ASP A 165 7.93 9.73 23.29
CA ASP A 165 7.78 9.89 21.84
C ASP A 165 9.06 9.39 21.18
N VAL A 166 8.96 8.25 20.49
CA VAL A 166 10.08 7.68 19.73
C VAL A 166 10.01 8.20 18.31
N ARG A 167 11.03 8.93 17.87
CA ARG A 167 11.00 9.65 16.58
C ARG A 167 11.57 8.80 15.46
N PHE A 168 10.90 8.83 14.32
CA PHE A 168 11.36 8.20 13.10
C PHE A 168 11.59 9.23 12.00
N SER A 169 12.56 8.95 11.15
CA SER A 169 12.78 9.75 9.94
C SER A 169 13.23 8.90 8.78
N ILE A 170 12.96 9.37 7.56
CA ILE A 170 13.49 8.80 6.32
C ILE A 170 13.88 9.92 5.37
N ALA A 171 14.95 9.73 4.59
CA ALA A 171 15.23 10.62 3.47
C ALA A 171 14.23 10.35 2.34
N ALA A 172 13.49 11.40 1.96
CA ALA A 172 12.47 11.36 0.92
C ALA A 172 12.57 12.62 0.05
N PHE A 173 12.17 12.49 -1.21
CA PHE A 173 11.95 13.61 -2.12
C PHE A 173 10.56 14.21 -1.87
N GLU A 174 10.34 15.44 -2.33
CA GLU A 174 9.10 16.20 -2.10
C GLU A 174 7.85 15.48 -2.60
N ASP A 175 7.96 14.72 -3.70
CA ASP A 175 6.84 14.01 -4.32
C ASP A 175 6.71 12.54 -3.85
N ASP A 176 7.51 12.10 -2.87
CA ASP A 176 7.37 10.76 -2.30
C ASP A 176 6.19 10.69 -1.32
N ASP A 177 5.40 9.63 -1.41
CA ASP A 177 4.43 9.24 -0.40
C ASP A 177 5.08 8.26 0.57
N ILE A 178 5.19 8.66 1.84
CA ILE A 178 5.77 7.86 2.92
C ILE A 178 4.65 7.47 3.87
N ASN A 179 4.57 6.19 4.23
CA ASN A 179 3.71 5.76 5.33
C ASN A 179 4.49 4.96 6.36
N TRP A 180 4.39 5.39 7.61
CA TRP A 180 4.80 4.65 8.80
C TRP A 180 3.60 3.91 9.37
N LEU A 181 3.77 2.62 9.63
CA LEU A 181 2.70 1.76 10.13
C LEU A 181 3.18 0.93 11.31
N THR A 182 2.29 0.68 12.26
CA THR A 182 2.58 -0.11 13.46
C THR A 182 1.35 -0.89 13.89
N SER A 183 1.55 -2.06 14.51
CA SER A 183 0.49 -2.80 15.21
C SER A 183 0.46 -2.51 16.71
N VAL A 184 1.36 -1.65 17.20
CA VAL A 184 1.52 -1.31 18.62
C VAL A 184 1.64 0.20 18.77
N GLY A 185 0.93 0.77 19.77
CA GLY A 185 0.93 2.20 20.05
C GLY A 185 0.22 3.04 18.99
N ASP A 186 0.39 4.35 19.11
CA ASP A 186 -0.21 5.36 18.23
C ASP A 186 0.85 6.04 17.38
N MET A 187 0.70 5.94 16.05
CA MET A 187 1.58 6.61 15.11
C MET A 187 1.06 8.01 14.78
N HIS A 188 1.93 9.01 14.92
CA HIS A 188 1.66 10.40 14.59
C HIS A 188 2.48 10.83 13.39
N ASP A 189 1.94 11.76 12.60
CA ASP A 189 2.58 12.25 11.36
C ASP A 189 2.99 11.08 10.44
N PHE A 190 2.16 10.03 10.45
CA PHE A 190 2.45 8.74 9.82
C PHE A 190 2.64 8.84 8.31
N ASP A 191 2.12 9.89 7.68
CA ASP A 191 2.20 10.17 6.25
C ASP A 191 3.30 11.18 5.87
N LEU A 192 4.15 11.55 6.83
CA LEU A 192 5.26 12.48 6.63
C LEU A 192 6.63 11.77 6.72
N PRO A 193 7.69 12.32 6.08
CA PRO A 193 9.05 11.79 6.23
C PRO A 193 9.59 11.79 7.66
N GLN A 194 9.00 12.59 8.55
CA GLN A 194 9.28 12.62 9.99
C GLN A 194 8.01 12.24 10.74
N SER A 195 8.10 11.26 11.62
CA SER A 195 6.98 10.76 12.41
C SER A 195 7.41 10.43 13.84
N TYR A 196 6.46 10.11 14.70
CA TYR A 196 6.76 9.55 16.01
C TYR A 196 5.71 8.55 16.47
N LEU A 197 6.18 7.57 17.23
CA LEU A 197 5.34 6.58 17.91
C LEU A 197 5.22 6.95 19.38
N ARG A 198 4.00 6.91 19.90
CA ARG A 198 3.70 6.99 21.32
C ARG A 198 3.09 5.66 21.77
N VAL A 199 3.58 5.12 22.89
CA VAL A 199 2.97 3.95 23.53
C VAL A 199 2.49 4.32 24.92
N GLU A 200 1.19 4.13 25.18
CA GLU A 200 0.60 4.45 26.48
C GLU A 200 0.90 3.40 27.55
N ALA A 201 0.69 3.77 28.82
CA ALA A 201 1.05 2.94 29.97
C ALA A 201 0.35 1.58 29.97
N ASP A 202 -0.90 1.55 29.52
CA ASP A 202 -1.80 0.41 29.46
C ASP A 202 -1.86 -0.24 28.06
N ALA A 203 -0.94 0.11 27.16
CA ALA A 203 -0.91 -0.44 25.81
C ALA A 203 -0.83 -1.98 25.79
N ASP A 204 -1.64 -2.57 24.92
CA ASP A 204 -1.73 -3.98 24.55
C ASP A 204 -2.13 -4.02 23.06
N PRO A 205 -1.44 -4.74 22.17
CA PRO A 205 -0.31 -5.65 22.41
C PRO A 205 1.02 -4.96 22.73
N LEU A 206 1.95 -5.68 23.39
CA LEU A 206 3.32 -5.22 23.67
C LEU A 206 4.36 -5.64 22.62
N VAL A 207 3.95 -6.45 21.64
CA VAL A 207 4.79 -6.94 20.55
C VAL A 207 4.01 -6.90 19.25
N GLY A 208 4.69 -6.75 18.12
CA GLY A 208 4.03 -6.74 16.83
C GLY A 208 4.94 -6.39 15.65
N SER A 209 4.36 -5.73 14.65
CA SER A 209 5.06 -5.29 13.43
C SER A 209 5.15 -3.77 13.36
N PHE A 210 6.28 -3.28 12.84
CA PHE A 210 6.47 -1.91 12.39
C PHE A 210 6.89 -1.94 10.93
N ALA A 211 6.28 -1.10 10.10
CA ALA A 211 6.58 -1.02 8.68
C ALA A 211 6.77 0.42 8.23
N VAL A 212 7.64 0.60 7.24
CA VAL A 212 7.69 1.82 6.44
C VAL A 212 7.45 1.46 4.99
N VAL A 213 6.62 2.24 4.32
CA VAL A 213 6.34 2.15 2.88
C VAL A 213 6.72 3.48 2.24
N ARG A 214 7.42 3.42 1.10
CA ARG A 214 7.67 4.56 0.24
C ARG A 214 7.10 4.29 -1.15
N ARG A 215 6.41 5.28 -1.71
CA ARG A 215 5.94 5.29 -3.10
C ARG A 215 6.47 6.53 -3.80
N ASP A 216 6.90 6.37 -5.04
CA ASP A 216 7.38 7.49 -5.86
C ASP A 216 6.40 7.83 -7.00
N ILE A 217 6.68 8.93 -7.70
CA ILE A 217 5.88 9.41 -8.83
C ILE A 217 5.91 8.51 -10.07
N ALA A 218 6.93 7.64 -10.18
CA ALA A 218 7.02 6.67 -11.26
C ALA A 218 6.14 5.43 -10.99
N GLY A 219 5.38 5.43 -9.89
CA GLY A 219 4.57 4.30 -9.45
C GLY A 219 5.39 3.21 -8.78
N GLY A 220 6.67 3.47 -8.48
CA GLY A 220 7.54 2.61 -7.71
C GLY A 220 7.08 2.51 -6.26
N VAL A 221 7.26 1.34 -5.67
CA VAL A 221 6.89 1.04 -4.28
C VAL A 221 7.97 0.20 -3.64
N VAL A 222 8.35 0.55 -2.42
CA VAL A 222 9.27 -0.21 -1.58
C VAL A 222 8.78 -0.20 -0.14
N TRP A 223 9.06 -1.26 0.60
CA TRP A 223 8.76 -1.33 2.02
C TRP A 223 9.85 -2.05 2.79
N ARG A 224 9.86 -1.83 4.09
CA ARG A 224 10.61 -2.64 5.06
C ARG A 224 9.78 -2.83 6.30
N VAL A 225 9.93 -4.00 6.92
CA VAL A 225 9.23 -4.40 8.13
C VAL A 225 10.26 -4.79 9.18
N TRP A 226 10.00 -4.43 10.42
CA TRP A 226 10.72 -4.90 11.60
C TRP A 226 9.73 -5.45 12.63
N PRO A 227 10.10 -6.48 13.39
CA PRO A 227 9.46 -6.74 14.68
C PRO A 227 9.58 -5.51 15.59
N ILE A 228 8.55 -5.22 16.36
CA ILE A 228 8.56 -4.18 17.39
C ILE A 228 8.17 -4.79 18.75
N ARG A 229 8.82 -4.35 19.82
CA ARG A 229 8.38 -4.58 21.21
C ARG A 229 8.37 -3.31 22.04
N VAL A 230 7.55 -3.33 23.08
CA VAL A 230 7.40 -2.28 24.07
C VAL A 230 8.13 -2.65 25.37
N GLU A 231 8.85 -1.69 25.96
CA GLU A 231 9.51 -1.81 27.27
C GLU A 231 9.01 -0.78 28.31
#